data_AF-A0A932QM60-F1
#
_entry.id   AF-A0A932QM60-F1
#
_cell.length_a   1.000
_cell.length_b   1.000
_cell.length_c   1.000
_cell.angle_alpha   90.00
_cell.angle_beta   90.00
_cell.angle_gamma   90.00
#
_symmetry.space_group_name_H-M   'P 1'
#
loop_
_entity.id
_entity.type
_entity.pdbx_description
1 polymer ?
#
loop_
_entity_poly.entity_id
_entity_poly.type
_entity_poly.pdbx_seq_one_letter_code
_entity_poly.pdbx_strand_id
1 'polypeptide(L)'
;GLPGYLSSRLLTGMVVGLQRPDETGMREILGKMADDRSISLTPGAKSYVLHRCGRSIGDLLALADRLEAAIPPESRRVGLQLLRRVISYD
;
A
#
# COMPACT_ATOMS: atom_id res chain seq x y z
N GLY A 1 -17.85 -25.05 0.85
CA GLY A 1 -16.49 -25.57 1.12
C GLY A 1 -16.03 -26.40 -0.07
N LEU A 2 -14.73 -26.55 -0.26
CA LEU A 2 -14.19 -27.41 -1.33
C LEU A 2 -14.49 -28.89 -1.05
N PRO A 3 -14.65 -29.74 -2.09
CA PRO A 3 -14.78 -31.19 -1.93
C PRO A 3 -13.62 -31.80 -1.14
N GLY A 4 -13.88 -32.85 -0.34
CA GLY A 4 -12.89 -33.42 0.58
C GLY A 4 -11.59 -33.91 -0.07
N TYR A 5 -11.68 -34.53 -1.25
CA TYR A 5 -10.51 -34.96 -2.02
C TYR A 5 -9.64 -33.78 -2.48
N LEU A 6 -10.25 -32.62 -2.74
CA LEU A 6 -9.54 -31.42 -3.18
C LEU A 6 -8.87 -30.72 -2.00
N SER A 7 -9.57 -30.55 -0.88
CA SER A 7 -9.01 -29.96 0.35
C SER A 7 -7.80 -30.76 0.84
N SER A 8 -7.87 -32.09 0.82
CA SER A 8 -6.75 -32.97 1.19
C SER A 8 -5.53 -32.77 0.26
N ARG A 9 -5.75 -32.64 -1.06
CA ARG A 9 -4.67 -32.37 -2.02
C ARG A 9 -4.04 -30.99 -1.85
N LEU A 10 -4.82 -29.97 -1.50
CA LEU A 10 -4.30 -28.62 -1.24
C LEU A 10 -3.42 -28.57 0.02
N LEU A 11 -3.69 -29.43 1.00
CA LEU A 11 -2.94 -29.50 2.25
C LEU A 11 -1.71 -30.42 2.20
N THR A 12 -1.52 -31.22 1.14
CA THR A 12 -0.33 -32.08 1.01
C THR A 12 0.97 -31.34 0.70
N GLY A 13 0.89 -30.05 0.32
CA GLY A 13 2.06 -29.19 0.08
C GLY A 13 2.33 -28.20 1.22
N MET A 14 3.34 -27.33 1.04
CA MET A 14 3.57 -26.22 1.96
C MET A 14 2.43 -25.20 1.87
N VAL A 15 1.78 -24.94 2.99
CA VAL A 15 0.71 -23.94 3.11
C VAL A 15 1.16 -22.87 4.11
N VAL A 16 1.13 -21.61 3.69
CA VAL A 16 1.49 -20.47 4.52
C VAL A 16 0.32 -19.51 4.58
N GLY A 17 -0.09 -19.15 5.80
CA GLY A 17 -1.10 -18.13 6.03
C GLY A 17 -0.47 -16.75 6.10
N LEU A 18 -0.81 -15.86 5.17
CA LEU A 18 -0.39 -14.46 5.23
C LEU A 18 -1.03 -13.77 6.43
N GLN A 19 -0.20 -13.11 7.24
CA GLN A 19 -0.67 -12.29 8.34
C GLN A 19 -0.81 -10.84 7.89
N ARG A 20 -1.75 -10.12 8.52
CA ARG A 20 -1.87 -8.68 8.30
C ARG A 20 -0.65 -7.97 8.91
N PRO A 21 -0.02 -7.03 8.20
CA PRO A 21 1.08 -6.26 8.77
C PRO A 21 0.60 -5.43 9.96
N ASP A 22 1.47 -5.25 10.93
CA ASP A 22 1.32 -4.24 11.98
C ASP A 22 1.66 -2.85 11.44
N GLU A 23 1.63 -1.83 12.31
CA GLU A 23 1.92 -0.45 11.89
C GLU A 23 3.34 -0.29 11.31
N THR A 24 4.32 -1.01 11.87
CA THR A 24 5.70 -0.99 11.39
C THR A 24 5.78 -1.60 9.99
N GLY A 25 5.19 -2.77 9.77
CA GLY A 25 5.10 -3.40 8.47
C GLY A 25 4.35 -2.54 7.45
N MET A 26 3.27 -1.85 7.86
CA MET A 26 2.57 -0.91 6.98
C MET A 26 3.46 0.28 6.58
N ARG A 27 4.31 0.77 7.49
CA ARG A 27 5.27 1.85 7.21
C ARG A 27 6.36 1.40 6.24
N GLU A 28 6.85 0.18 6.37
CA GLU A 28 7.83 -0.41 5.47
C GLU A 28 7.24 -0.65 4.08
N ILE A 29 6.04 -1.20 4.00
CA ILE A 29 5.29 -1.38 2.75
C ILE A 29 5.08 -0.04 2.05
N LEU A 30 4.68 1.00 2.80
CA LEU A 30 4.53 2.34 2.25
C LEU A 30 5.85 2.89 1.69
N GLY A 31 6.96 2.68 2.41
CA GLY A 31 8.29 3.06 1.96
C GLY A 31 8.66 2.37 0.66
N LYS A 32 8.57 1.03 0.64
CA LYS A 32 8.89 0.20 -0.52
C LYS A 32 8.05 0.56 -1.74
N MET A 33 6.74 0.72 -1.56
CA MET A 33 5.81 1.13 -2.61
C MET A 33 6.20 2.48 -3.22
N ALA A 34 6.60 3.44 -2.38
CA ALA A 34 6.99 4.76 -2.83
C ALA A 34 8.32 4.68 -3.61
N ASP A 35 9.28 3.89 -3.12
CA ASP A 35 10.56 3.66 -3.79
C ASP A 35 10.39 3.00 -5.16
N ASP A 36 9.50 2.00 -5.27
CA ASP A 36 9.21 1.29 -6.53
C ASP A 36 8.64 2.22 -7.61
N ARG A 37 7.92 3.27 -7.21
CA ARG A 37 7.39 4.33 -8.10
C ARG A 37 8.30 5.56 -8.16
N SER A 38 9.48 5.49 -7.54
CA SER A 38 10.41 6.59 -7.30
C SER A 38 9.74 7.87 -6.80
N ILE A 39 8.76 7.73 -5.90
CA ILE A 39 8.07 8.81 -5.19
C ILE A 39 8.75 9.02 -3.84
N SER A 40 9.12 10.25 -3.52
CA SER A 40 9.65 10.63 -2.21
C SER A 40 8.57 11.30 -1.37
N LEU A 41 8.02 10.56 -0.40
CA LEU A 41 7.08 11.08 0.59
C LEU A 41 7.84 11.78 1.73
N THR A 42 7.45 13.01 2.08
CA THR A 42 7.96 13.67 3.30
C THR A 42 7.52 12.93 4.57
N PRO A 43 8.20 13.10 5.72
CA PRO A 43 7.80 12.44 6.96
C PRO A 43 6.34 12.72 7.37
N GLY A 44 5.89 13.97 7.24
CA GLY A 44 4.49 14.35 7.51
C GLY A 44 3.50 13.73 6.51
N ALA A 45 3.89 13.59 5.24
CA ALA A 45 3.11 12.89 4.23
C ALA A 45 2.97 11.39 4.56
N LYS A 46 4.05 10.72 4.96
CA LYS A 46 4.01 9.30 5.37
C LYS A 46 3.08 9.09 6.57
N SER A 47 3.20 9.92 7.60
CA SER A 47 2.34 9.85 8.79
C SER A 47 0.87 10.06 8.44
N TYR A 48 0.56 11.04 7.60
CA TYR A 48 -0.81 11.31 7.14
C TYR A 48 -1.41 10.12 6.39
N VAL A 49 -0.65 9.53 5.47
CA VAL A 49 -1.10 8.36 4.69
C VAL A 49 -1.33 7.15 5.59
N LEU A 50 -0.44 6.85 6.53
CA LEU A 50 -0.64 5.72 7.45
C LEU A 50 -1.88 5.93 8.33
N HIS A 51 -2.12 7.15 8.80
CA HIS A 51 -3.27 7.44 9.64
C HIS A 51 -4.59 7.43 8.87
N ARG A 52 -4.61 7.91 7.61
CA ARG A 52 -5.83 8.05 6.80
C ARG A 52 -6.15 6.82 5.94
N CYS A 53 -5.13 6.18 5.38
CA CYS A 53 -5.22 5.12 4.37
C CYS A 53 -4.55 3.81 4.80
N GLY A 54 -3.81 3.76 5.92
CA GLY A 54 -3.11 2.56 6.39
C GLY A 54 -4.00 1.42 6.90
N ARG A 55 -5.30 1.44 6.58
CA ARG A 55 -6.26 0.41 7.00
C ARG A 55 -6.16 -0.84 6.12
N SER A 56 -5.72 -0.73 4.87
CA SER A 56 -5.40 -1.90 4.06
C SER A 56 -4.22 -1.64 3.14
N ILE A 57 -3.50 -2.71 2.78
CA ILE A 57 -2.45 -2.63 1.76
C ILE A 57 -3.05 -2.21 0.41
N GLY A 58 -4.28 -2.67 0.11
CA GLY A 58 -5.00 -2.30 -1.11
C GLY A 58 -5.21 -0.79 -1.23
N ASP A 59 -5.62 -0.13 -0.15
CA ASP A 59 -5.82 1.34 -0.13
C ASP A 59 -4.50 2.09 -0.34
N LEU A 60 -3.40 1.59 0.22
CA LEU A 60 -2.07 2.17 0.01
C LEU A 60 -1.60 2.04 -1.43
N LEU A 61 -1.84 0.89 -2.06
CA LEU A 61 -1.50 0.66 -3.47
C LEU A 61 -2.35 1.53 -4.40
N ALA A 62 -3.66 1.60 -4.16
CA ALA A 62 -4.55 2.45 -4.94
C ALA A 62 -4.17 3.94 -4.83
N LEU A 63 -3.79 4.40 -3.63
CA LEU A 63 -3.28 5.75 -3.45
C LEU A 63 -1.98 5.99 -4.23
N ALA A 64 -1.08 5.00 -4.24
CA ALA A 64 0.18 5.07 -4.97
C ALA A 64 -0.02 5.28 -6.47
N ASP A 65 -0.90 4.47 -7.06
CA ASP A 65 -1.22 4.52 -8.49
C ASP A 65 -1.83 5.89 -8.87
N ARG A 66 -2.67 6.45 -7.99
CA ARG A 66 -3.22 7.80 -8.18
C ARG A 66 -2.16 8.90 -8.07
N LEU A 67 -1.20 8.75 -7.14
CA LEU A 67 -0.10 9.71 -7.02
C LEU A 67 0.79 9.66 -8.27
N GLU A 68 1.10 8.47 -8.77
CA GLU A 68 1.86 8.29 -10.00
C GLU A 68 1.15 8.94 -11.20
N ALA A 69 -0.17 8.75 -11.34
CA ALA A 69 -0.94 9.39 -12.40
C ALA A 69 -1.05 10.92 -12.25
N ALA A 70 -1.03 11.44 -11.02
CA ALA A 70 -1.20 12.86 -10.74
C ALA A 70 0.11 13.67 -10.80
N ILE A 71 1.27 13.01 -10.83
CA ILE A 71 2.58 13.65 -10.69
C ILE A 71 3.38 13.50 -11.98
N PRO A 72 3.81 14.62 -12.60
CA PRO A 72 4.72 14.54 -13.73
C PRO A 72 6.08 13.95 -13.28
N PRO A 73 6.80 13.22 -14.15
CA PRO A 73 8.04 12.51 -13.82
C PRO A 73 9.13 13.38 -13.18
N GLU A 74 9.04 14.68 -13.41
CA GLU A 74 9.98 15.75 -13.02
C GLU A 74 9.77 16.22 -11.57
N SER A 75 8.63 15.90 -10.94
CA SER A 75 8.25 16.37 -9.60
C SER A 75 7.97 15.21 -8.63
N ARG A 76 8.97 14.38 -8.36
CA ARG A 76 8.83 13.17 -7.54
C ARG A 76 8.84 13.39 -6.02
N ARG A 77 8.80 14.63 -5.53
CA ARG A 77 8.70 14.93 -4.08
C ARG A 77 7.27 15.29 -3.70
N VAL A 78 6.65 14.44 -2.90
CA VAL A 78 5.23 14.55 -2.52
C VAL A 78 5.10 15.05 -1.10
N GLY A 79 4.50 16.23 -0.97
CA GLY A 79 4.13 16.85 0.29
C GLY A 79 2.66 16.65 0.65
N LEU A 80 2.31 17.09 1.87
CA LEU A 80 0.98 16.92 2.46
C LEU A 80 -0.15 17.56 1.62
N GLN A 81 0.09 18.72 1.02
CA GLN A 81 -0.95 19.44 0.26
C GLN A 81 -1.38 18.69 -1.00
N LEU A 82 -0.43 18.11 -1.73
CA LEU A 82 -0.71 17.30 -2.91
C LEU A 82 -1.45 16.01 -2.53
N LEU A 83 -1.01 15.34 -1.47
CA LEU A 83 -1.70 14.17 -0.91
C LEU A 83 -3.15 14.47 -0.56
N ARG A 84 -3.43 15.61 0.10
CA ARG A 84 -4.80 16.01 0.42
C ARG A 84 -5.63 16.21 -0.84
N ARG A 85 -5.09 16.82 -1.90
CA ARG A 85 -5.80 16.95 -3.17
C ARG A 85 -6.15 15.59 -3.78
N VAL A 86 -5.21 14.65 -3.80
CA VAL A 86 -5.43 13.32 -4.39
C VAL A 86 -6.39 12.47 -3.55
N ILE A 87 -6.33 12.59 -2.22
CA ILE A 87 -7.20 11.84 -1.30
C ILE A 87 -8.61 12.46 -1.19
N SER A 88 -8.76 13.78 -1.32
CA SER A 88 -10.07 14.45 -1.24
C SER A 88 -10.92 14.35 -2.52
N TYR A 89 -10.40 13.75 -3.59
CA TYR A 89 -11.17 13.48 -4.81
C TYR A 89 -11.96 12.15 -4.77
N ASP A 90 -11.84 11.40 -3.65
CA ASP A 90 -12.74 10.30 -3.23
C ASP A 90 -13.71 10.77 -2.14
#